data_AF-A0A8X7W350-F1
#
_entry.id   AF-A0A8X7W350-F1
#
_cell.length_a   1.000
_cell.length_b   1.000
_cell.length_c   1.000
_cell.angle_alpha   90.00
_cell.angle_beta   90.00
_cell.angle_gamma   90.00
#
_symmetry.space_group_name_H-M   'P 1'
#
loop_
_entity.id
_entity.type
_entity.pdbx_description
1 polymer ?
#
loop_
_entity_poly.entity_id
_entity_poly.type
_entity_poly.pdbx_seq_one_letter_code
_entity_poly.pdbx_strand_id
1 'polypeptide(L)' 'MGATTLTHVMTINPNNTNIHGPVVDEVEGLIRVYKDGHVERSQLVPCVGPSLPWSSAWLAPMFT' A
#
# COMPACT_ATOMS: atom_id res chain seq x y z
N MET A 1 -37.79 19.13 -7.30
CA MET A 1 -36.97 17.90 -7.15
C MET A 1 -35.56 18.28 -7.54
N GLY A 2 -34.66 18.38 -6.57
CA GLY A 2 -33.30 18.87 -6.76
C GLY A 2 -32.38 17.75 -7.22
N ALA A 3 -31.78 17.91 -8.40
CA ALA A 3 -30.58 17.19 -8.78
C ALA A 3 -29.42 18.18 -8.66
N THR A 4 -28.74 18.18 -7.50
CA THR A 4 -27.47 18.87 -7.37
C THR A 4 -26.42 17.99 -8.02
N THR A 5 -26.15 18.27 -9.30
CA THR A 5 -24.98 17.74 -10.01
C THR A 5 -23.74 18.16 -9.21
N LEU A 6 -23.06 17.18 -8.61
CA LEU A 6 -21.85 17.39 -7.82
C LEU A 6 -20.68 17.63 -8.79
N THR A 7 -20.63 18.84 -9.34
CA THR A 7 -19.53 19.28 -10.20
C THR A 7 -18.60 20.16 -9.39
N HIS A 8 -17.29 19.99 -9.63
CA HIS A 8 -16.15 20.73 -9.07
C HIS A 8 -15.87 20.43 -7.59
N VAL A 9 -14.80 19.72 -7.24
CA VAL A 9 -13.42 20.01 -7.63
C VAL A 9 -12.63 18.70 -7.69
N MET A 10 -12.33 18.19 -8.88
CA MET A 10 -11.11 17.40 -9.03
C MET A 10 -9.98 18.42 -8.94
N THR A 11 -9.25 18.42 -7.83
CA THR A 11 -7.95 19.09 -7.75
C THR A 11 -7.01 18.31 -8.68
N ILE A 12 -7.06 18.66 -9.97
CA ILE A 12 -6.12 18.16 -10.96
C ILE A 12 -4.84 18.91 -10.68
N ASN A 13 -3.99 18.30 -9.87
CA ASN A 13 -2.61 18.72 -9.75
C ASN A 13 -1.93 18.33 -11.09
N PRO A 14 -1.50 19.28 -11.94
CA PRO A 14 -1.08 18.99 -13.33
C PRO A 14 0.19 18.13 -13.45
N ASN A 15 0.80 17.77 -12.34
CA ASN A 15 1.95 16.85 -12.25
C ASN A 15 1.55 15.47 -11.67
N ASN A 16 0.27 15.19 -11.42
CA ASN A 16 -0.21 13.84 -11.18
C ASN A 16 -0.76 13.24 -12.48
N THR A 17 0.02 12.37 -13.13
CA THR A 17 -0.51 11.50 -14.17
C THR A 17 -1.38 10.43 -13.52
N ASN A 18 -2.54 10.80 -12.97
CA ASN A 18 -3.46 9.82 -12.43
C ASN A 18 -4.18 9.10 -13.58
N ILE A 19 -3.51 8.09 -14.11
CA ILE A 19 -4.00 7.22 -15.17
C ILE A 19 -5.21 6.37 -14.74
N HIS A 20 -5.49 6.30 -13.43
CA HIS A 20 -6.47 5.40 -12.81
C HIS A 20 -7.83 6.06 -12.54
N GLY A 21 -7.94 7.37 -12.76
CA GLY A 21 -9.17 8.12 -12.52
C GLY A 21 -9.43 8.40 -11.03
N PRO A 22 -10.69 8.61 -10.61
CA PRO A 22 -10.99 9.00 -9.23
C PRO A 22 -10.66 7.92 -8.20
N VAL A 23 -10.13 8.33 -7.04
CA VAL A 23 -9.99 7.48 -5.85
C VAL A 23 -11.38 7.25 -5.25
N VAL A 24 -11.70 5.99 -4.94
CA VAL A 24 -12.96 5.60 -4.29
C VAL A 24 -12.82 5.42 -2.79
N ASP A 25 -11.61 5.07 -2.36
CA ASP A 25 -11.30 4.81 -0.97
C ASP A 25 -9.81 5.03 -0.72
N GLU A 26 -9.48 5.60 0.43
CA GLU A 26 -8.10 5.93 0.81
C GLU A 26 -7.92 5.79 2.32
N VAL A 27 -6.87 5.07 2.70
CA VAL A 27 -6.27 5.21 4.03
C VAL A 27 -4.96 5.96 3.85
N GLU A 28 -4.92 7.18 4.37
CA GLU A 28 -3.83 8.13 4.13
C GLU A 28 -2.45 7.50 4.39
N GLY A 29 -1.56 7.61 3.41
CA GLY A 29 -0.20 7.10 3.47
C GLY A 29 -0.05 5.57 3.36
N LEU A 30 -1.16 4.81 3.33
CA LEU A 30 -1.14 3.34 3.34
C LEU A 30 -1.65 2.72 2.04
N ILE A 31 -2.86 3.08 1.61
CA ILE A 31 -3.53 2.45 0.47
C ILE A 31 -4.47 3.43 -0.22
N ARG A 32 -4.52 3.36 -1.56
CA ARG A 32 -5.49 4.08 -2.40
C ARG A 32 -6.14 3.11 -3.37
N VAL A 33 -7.46 3.12 -3.41
CA VAL A 33 -8.27 2.30 -4.31
C VAL A 33 -8.92 3.21 -5.34
N TYR A 34 -8.79 2.87 -6.61
CA TYR A 34 -9.28 3.66 -7.74
C TYR A 34 -10.56 3.06 -8.33
N LYS A 35 -11.35 3.89 -9.03
CA LYS A 35 -12.59 3.47 -9.70
C LYS A 35 -12.39 2.37 -10.74
N ASP A 36 -11.23 2.33 -11.40
CA ASP A 36 -10.86 1.32 -12.38
C ASP A 36 -10.47 -0.03 -11.74
N GLY A 37 -10.44 -0.11 -10.41
CA GLY A 37 -10.01 -1.29 -9.65
C GLY A 37 -8.51 -1.33 -9.37
N HIS A 38 -7.75 -0.33 -9.80
CA HIS A 38 -6.34 -0.21 -9.44
C HIS A 38 -6.19 0.05 -7.94
N VAL A 39 -5.13 -0.48 -7.35
CA VAL A 39 -4.82 -0.28 -5.93
C VAL A 39 -3.35 0.04 -5.76
N GLU A 40 -3.05 1.25 -5.32
CA GLU A 40 -1.72 1.65 -4.87
C GLU A 40 -1.58 1.34 -3.37
N ARG A 41 -0.46 0.73 -2.98
CA ARG A 41 -0.13 0.45 -1.57
C ARG A 41 1.27 0.93 -1.26
N SER A 42 1.40 1.70 -0.19
CA SER A 42 2.72 2.02 0.36
C SER A 42 3.29 0.77 1.02
N GLN A 43 4.49 0.36 0.59
CA GLN A 43 5.21 -0.70 1.27
C GLN A 43 5.84 -0.16 2.56
N LEU A 44 5.08 -0.19 3.66
CA LEU A 44 5.64 0.17 4.97
C LEU A 44 6.59 -0.90 5.52
N VAL A 45 6.33 -2.17 5.20
CA VAL A 45 7.11 -3.29 5.72
C VAL A 45 7.96 -3.87 4.58
N PRO A 46 9.30 -3.91 4.72
CA PRO A 46 10.14 -4.55 3.73
C PRO A 46 9.85 -6.05 3.70
N CYS A 47 9.92 -6.64 2.51
CA CYS A 47 9.90 -8.09 2.39
C CYS A 47 11.25 -8.62 2.90
N VAL A 48 11.26 -9.24 4.08
CA VAL A 48 12.46 -9.89 4.64
C VAL A 48 12.40 -11.39 4.39
N GLY A 49 13.52 -11.97 3.98
CA GLY A 49 13.66 -13.43 3.87
C GLY A 49 13.70 -14.09 5.26
N PRO A 50 13.41 -15.39 5.35
CA PRO A 50 13.60 -16.13 6.59
C PRO A 50 15.07 -16.11 7.01
N SER A 51 15.33 -15.93 8.31
CA SER A 51 16.67 -16.03 8.89
C SER A 51 16.70 -17.08 9.99
N LEU A 52 17.81 -17.82 10.08
CA LEU A 52 18.06 -18.70 11.21
C LEU A 52 18.53 -17.85 12.40
N PRO A 53 18.03 -18.09 13.62
CA PRO A 53 18.59 -17.46 14.81
C PRO A 53 20.02 -17.97 15.01
N TRP A 54 20.95 -17.02 15.14
CA TRP A 54 22.39 -17.26 15.32
C TRP A 54 22.72 -18.21 16.48
N SER A 55 21.86 -18.30 17.49
CA SER A 55 22.09 -19.12 18.69
C SER A 55 21.95 -20.64 18.48
N SER A 56 21.45 -21.10 17.34
CA SER A 56 21.26 -22.54 17.11
C SER A 56 22.55 -23.30 16.72
N ALA A 57 23.64 -22.60 16.39
CA ALA A 57 24.89 -23.22 15.94
C ALA A 57 25.85 -23.65 17.08
N TRP A 58 25.58 -23.27 18.34
CA TRP A 58 26.48 -23.52 19.47
C TRP A 58 25.93 -24.46 20.55
N LEU A 59 24.74 -25.04 20.35
CA LEU A 59 24.15 -26.05 21.23
C LEU A 59 24.01 -27.41 20.53
N ALA A 60 25.04 -27.84 19.81
CA ALA A 60 25.26 -29.27 19.63
C ALA A 60 26.03 -29.76 20.87
N PRO A 61 25.40 -30.47 21.82
CA PRO A 61 26.13 -31.03 22.95
C PRO A 61 27.12 -32.09 22.45
N MET A 62 28.38 -31.95 22.85
CA MET A 62 29.35 -33.03 22.88
C MET A 62 28.81 -34.20 23.72
N PHE A 63 28.19 -35.21 23.13
CA PHE A 63 27.97 -36.57 23.68
C PHE A 63 27.60 -37.47 22.48
N THR A 64 28.17 -38.65 22.20
CA THR A 64 29.08 -39.59 22.86
C THR A 64 29.89 -40.29 21.76
#